data_AF-A0A227J8H9-F1
#
_entry.id   AF-A0A227J8H9-F1
#
_cell.length_a   1.000
_cell.length_b   1.000
_cell.length_c   1.000
_cell.angle_alpha   90.00
_cell.angle_beta   90.00
_cell.angle_gamma   90.00
#
_symmetry.space_group_name_H-M   'P 1'
#
loop_
_entity.id
_entity.type
_entity.pdbx_description
1 polymer ?
#
loop_
_entity_poly.entity_id
_entity_poly.type
_entity_poly.pdbx_seq_one_letter_code
_entity_poly.pdbx_strand_id
1 'polypeptide(L)'
;CFVLPDFLAREFEYARSLEQGIMDNLHPEFTHQYRVTLRRMRSLCVLLSEVIPCFELAILKPHLKTLMKQTNLLRDLDVFTLDTNQYLAMLPEQHSSLTRIFADIDAMKNAEQVRVASWLASLAYQTHCAMVRNSLERTK
;
A
#
# COMPACT_ATOMS: atom_id res chain seq x y z
N CYS A 1 7.38 27.18 14.12
CA CYS A 1 7.19 25.79 14.60
C CYS A 1 6.30 25.08 13.59
N PHE A 2 6.89 24.45 12.57
CA PHE A 2 6.15 23.82 11.47
C PHE A 2 6.66 22.39 11.28
N VAL A 3 6.24 21.50 12.17
CA VAL A 3 6.73 20.11 12.29
C VAL A 3 6.13 19.18 11.23
N LEU A 4 5.14 19.68 10.46
CA LEU A 4 4.32 18.87 9.57
C LEU A 4 5.08 18.29 8.36
N PRO A 5 5.89 19.07 7.60
CA PRO A 5 6.59 18.52 6.43
C PRO A 5 7.60 17.44 6.84
N ASP A 6 8.29 17.63 7.97
CA ASP A 6 9.18 16.64 8.55
C ASP A 6 8.44 15.39 9.06
N PHE A 7 7.23 15.54 9.60
CA PHE A 7 6.39 14.40 9.95
C PHE A 7 6.01 13.59 8.71
N LEU A 8 5.52 14.23 7.65
CA LEU A 8 5.14 13.53 6.41
C LEU A 8 6.34 12.86 5.73
N ALA A 9 7.51 13.50 5.74
CA ALA A 9 8.75 12.91 5.23
C ALA A 9 9.15 11.65 6.01
N ARG A 10 9.05 11.67 7.34
CA ARG A 10 9.33 10.49 8.18
C ARG A 10 8.32 9.37 7.96
N GLU A 11 7.02 9.68 7.88
CA GLU A 11 6.01 8.67 7.55
C GLU A 11 6.27 8.06 6.18
N PHE A 12 6.71 8.87 5.20
CA PHE A 12 7.04 8.35 3.88
C PHE A 12 8.22 7.36 3.95
N GLU A 13 9.32 7.75 4.58
CA GLU A 13 10.48 6.85 4.71
C GLU A 13 10.18 5.61 5.56
N TYR A 14 9.28 5.71 6.56
CA TYR A 14 8.76 4.54 7.26
C TYR A 14 8.01 3.60 6.30
N ALA A 15 7.10 4.11 5.47
CA ALA A 15 6.44 3.29 4.44
C ALA A 15 7.49 2.62 3.55
N ARG A 16 8.52 3.37 3.13
CA ARG A 16 9.60 2.81 2.29
C ARG A 16 10.40 1.70 2.96
N SER A 17 10.60 1.78 4.28
CA SER A 17 11.29 0.72 5.03
C SER A 17 10.56 -0.63 5.01
N LEU A 18 9.25 -0.64 4.71
CA LEU A 18 8.43 -1.85 4.61
C LEU A 18 8.53 -2.51 3.22
N GLU A 19 9.05 -1.81 2.20
CA GLU A 19 9.13 -2.29 0.81
C GLU A 19 9.81 -3.67 0.71
N GLN A 20 10.93 -3.85 1.41
CA GLN A 20 11.68 -5.11 1.36
C GLN A 20 10.87 -6.28 1.92
N GLY A 21 10.17 -6.09 3.04
CA GLY A 21 9.31 -7.12 3.62
C GLY A 21 8.11 -7.48 2.73
N ILE A 22 7.61 -6.52 1.94
CA ILE A 22 6.62 -6.79 0.89
C ILE A 22 7.26 -7.61 -0.23
N MET A 23 8.39 -7.17 -0.79
CA MET A 23 9.04 -7.84 -1.93
C MET A 23 9.43 -9.29 -1.60
N ASP A 24 9.94 -9.53 -0.40
CA ASP A 24 10.36 -10.86 0.08
C ASP A 24 9.18 -11.72 0.55
N ASN A 25 7.95 -11.21 0.47
CA ASN A 25 6.71 -11.89 0.89
C ASN A 25 6.78 -12.45 2.33
N LEU A 26 7.36 -11.68 3.27
CA LEU A 26 7.63 -12.17 4.63
C LEU A 26 6.34 -12.32 5.45
N HIS A 27 5.47 -11.32 5.41
CA HIS A 27 4.21 -11.30 6.14
C HIS A 27 3.24 -10.28 5.53
N PRO A 28 1.92 -10.56 5.43
CA PRO A 28 0.93 -9.62 4.89
C PRO A 28 0.82 -8.29 5.67
N GLU A 29 1.35 -8.25 6.90
CA GLU A 29 1.40 -7.04 7.72
C GLU A 29 2.28 -5.94 7.12
N PHE A 30 3.35 -6.30 6.37
CA PHE A 30 4.17 -5.30 5.68
C PHE A 30 3.34 -4.53 4.65
N THR A 31 2.56 -5.24 3.82
CA THR A 31 1.62 -4.64 2.86
C THR A 31 0.53 -3.84 3.56
N HIS A 32 0.02 -4.34 4.69
CA HIS A 32 -0.98 -3.63 5.50
C HIS A 32 -0.44 -2.28 6.01
N GLN A 33 0.68 -2.29 6.73
CA GLN A 33 1.27 -1.09 7.33
C GLN A 33 1.73 -0.07 6.29
N TYR A 34 2.29 -0.55 5.17
CA TYR A 34 2.65 0.31 4.03
C TYR A 34 1.43 1.10 3.56
N ARG A 35 0.30 0.41 3.33
CA ARG A 35 -0.94 1.03 2.85
C ARG A 35 -1.59 1.93 3.89
N VAL A 36 -1.58 1.56 5.16
CA VAL A 36 -2.09 2.39 6.26
C VAL A 36 -1.32 3.71 6.31
N THR A 37 0.01 3.64 6.23
CA THR A 37 0.89 4.82 6.24
C THR A 37 0.60 5.74 5.05
N LEU A 38 0.56 5.21 3.83
CA LEU A 38 0.24 6.02 2.64
C LEU A 38 -1.16 6.65 2.70
N ARG A 39 -2.16 5.91 3.23
CA ARG A 39 -3.52 6.44 3.42
C ARG A 39 -3.52 7.59 4.42
N ARG A 40 -2.81 7.44 5.54
CA ARG A 40 -2.67 8.47 6.57
C ARG A 40 -2.03 9.73 6.00
N MET A 41 -0.93 9.59 5.27
CA MET A 41 -0.27 10.70 4.58
C MET A 41 -1.24 11.44 3.65
N ARG A 42 -2.02 10.70 2.85
CA ARG A 42 -3.01 11.30 1.95
C ARG A 42 -4.12 12.04 2.70
N SER A 43 -4.63 11.48 3.80
CA SER A 43 -5.62 12.15 4.64
C SER A 43 -5.06 13.45 5.23
N LEU A 44 -3.80 13.44 5.69
CA LEU A 44 -3.12 14.64 6.19
C LEU A 44 -2.94 15.69 5.10
N CYS A 45 -2.59 15.29 3.87
CA CYS A 45 -2.50 16.21 2.72
C CYS A 45 -3.86 16.87 2.39
N VAL A 46 -4.98 16.23 2.72
CA VAL A 46 -6.32 16.81 2.54
C VAL A 46 -6.67 17.71 3.72
N LEU A 47 -6.46 17.25 4.94
CA LEU A 47 -6.77 18.02 6.15
C LEU A 47 -5.99 19.33 6.23
N LEU A 48 -4.76 19.32 5.74
CA LEU A 48 -3.80 20.43 5.87
C LEU A 48 -3.58 21.13 4.54
N SER A 49 -4.60 21.13 3.66
CA SER A 49 -4.48 21.69 2.33
C SER A 49 -4.31 23.21 2.31
N GLU A 50 -4.72 23.90 3.37
CA GLU A 50 -4.52 25.35 3.52
C GLU A 50 -3.08 25.72 3.89
N VAL A 51 -2.34 24.73 4.37
CA VAL A 51 -0.99 24.87 4.92
C VAL A 51 0.07 24.44 3.91
N ILE A 52 -0.21 23.39 3.14
CA ILE A 52 0.70 22.87 2.13
C ILE A 52 0.46 23.64 0.82
N PRO A 53 1.51 24.15 0.15
CA PRO A 53 1.34 24.85 -1.13
C PRO A 53 0.53 24.02 -2.13
N CYS A 54 -0.44 24.65 -2.79
CA CYS A 54 -1.34 23.97 -3.74
C CYS A 54 -0.60 23.20 -4.84
N PHE A 55 0.54 23.74 -5.30
CA PHE A 55 1.39 23.08 -6.30
C PHE A 55 1.99 21.76 -5.79
N GLU A 56 2.45 21.72 -4.54
CA GLU A 56 3.00 20.50 -3.93
C GLU A 56 1.89 19.48 -3.66
N LEU A 57 0.71 19.91 -3.22
CA LEU A 57 -0.46 19.03 -3.09
C LEU A 57 -0.87 18.38 -4.43
N ALA A 58 -0.75 19.12 -5.53
CA ALA A 58 -1.03 18.62 -6.87
C ALA A 58 -0.06 17.52 -7.31
N ILE A 59 1.14 17.46 -6.72
CA ILE A 59 2.13 16.39 -6.92
C ILE A 59 1.87 15.25 -5.93
N LEU A 60 1.78 15.53 -4.63
CA LEU A 60 1.66 14.50 -3.59
C LEU A 60 0.44 13.59 -3.79
N LYS A 61 -0.74 14.18 -4.04
CA LYS A 61 -2.01 13.43 -4.14
C LYS A 61 -1.99 12.34 -5.24
N PRO A 62 -1.64 12.64 -6.51
CA PRO A 62 -1.62 11.61 -7.55
C PRO A 62 -0.53 10.56 -7.33
N HIS A 63 0.67 10.95 -6.90
CA HIS A 63 1.74 9.96 -6.68
C HIS A 63 1.38 9.00 -5.54
N LEU A 64 0.93 9.52 -4.38
CA LEU A 64 0.44 8.67 -3.28
C LEU A 64 -0.74 7.77 -3.71
N LYS A 65 -1.67 8.30 -4.52
CA LYS A 65 -2.78 7.51 -5.07
C LYS A 65 -2.27 6.35 -5.93
N THR A 66 -1.27 6.57 -6.78
CA THR A 66 -0.70 5.53 -7.62
C THR A 66 -0.02 4.46 -6.77
N LEU A 67 0.75 4.84 -5.76
CA LEU A 67 1.40 3.89 -4.84
C LEU A 67 0.37 2.98 -4.13
N MET A 68 -0.74 3.56 -3.68
CA MET A 68 -1.83 2.80 -3.07
C MET A 68 -2.54 1.91 -4.09
N LYS A 69 -2.84 2.42 -5.29
CA LYS A 69 -3.56 1.67 -6.33
C LYS A 69 -2.80 0.41 -6.74
N GLN A 70 -1.48 0.51 -6.85
CA GLN A 70 -0.60 -0.60 -7.24
C GLN A 70 -0.48 -1.69 -6.18
N THR A 71 -1.00 -1.49 -4.96
CA THR A 71 -0.97 -2.48 -3.88
C THR A 71 -2.38 -2.86 -3.39
N ASN A 72 -3.44 -2.40 -4.07
CA ASN A 72 -4.83 -2.64 -3.65
C ASN A 72 -5.17 -4.12 -3.73
N LEU A 73 -5.00 -4.72 -4.92
CA LEU A 73 -5.44 -6.08 -5.17
C LEU A 73 -4.72 -7.09 -4.26
N LEU A 74 -3.41 -6.93 -4.06
CA LEU A 74 -2.65 -7.76 -3.13
C LEU A 74 -3.25 -7.72 -1.73
N ARG A 75 -3.56 -6.52 -1.22
CA ARG A 75 -4.14 -6.39 0.12
C ARG A 75 -5.54 -6.97 0.21
N ASP A 76 -6.35 -6.80 -0.83
CA ASP A 76 -7.70 -7.35 -0.86
C ASP A 76 -7.61 -8.89 -0.78
N LEU A 77 -6.69 -9.50 -1.55
CA LEU A 77 -6.43 -10.94 -1.54
C LEU A 77 -5.88 -11.43 -0.18
N ASP A 78 -4.97 -10.68 0.46
CA ASP A 78 -4.48 -11.00 1.81
C ASP A 78 -5.62 -11.09 2.83
N VAL A 79 -6.59 -10.18 2.77
CA VAL A 79 -7.77 -10.19 3.66
C VAL A 79 -8.62 -11.43 3.39
N PHE A 80 -8.88 -11.76 2.12
CA PHE A 80 -9.66 -12.95 1.77
C PHE A 80 -8.99 -14.24 2.25
N THR A 81 -7.66 -14.37 2.11
CA THR A 81 -6.96 -15.58 2.58
C THR A 81 -7.00 -15.70 4.10
N LEU A 82 -6.89 -14.61 4.87
CA LEU A 82 -6.92 -14.64 6.34
C LEU A 82 -8.24 -15.18 6.90
N ASP A 83 -9.36 -14.87 6.25
CA ASP A 83 -10.70 -15.25 6.71
C ASP A 83 -11.15 -16.63 6.17
N THR A 84 -10.36 -17.28 5.32
CA THR A 84 -10.67 -18.58 4.68
C THR A 84 -11.20 -19.63 5.66
N ASN A 85 -10.49 -19.84 6.77
CA ASN A 85 -10.86 -20.86 7.76
C ASN A 85 -12.21 -20.55 8.43
N GLN A 86 -12.51 -19.26 8.64
CA GLN A 86 -13.80 -18.83 9.18
C GLN A 86 -14.92 -19.12 8.18
N TYR A 87 -14.73 -18.81 6.90
CA TYR A 87 -15.72 -19.08 5.86
C TYR A 87 -16.01 -20.58 5.68
N LEU A 88 -14.97 -21.42 5.70
CA LEU A 88 -15.13 -22.87 5.62
C LEU A 88 -15.87 -23.45 6.82
N ALA A 89 -15.64 -22.90 8.03
CA ALA A 89 -16.35 -23.31 9.24
C ALA A 89 -17.84 -22.92 9.22
N MET A 90 -18.20 -21.80 8.59
CA MET A 90 -19.58 -21.32 8.50
C MET A 90 -20.43 -22.10 7.47
N LEU A 91 -19.79 -22.76 6.48
CA LEU A 91 -20.47 -23.40 5.35
C LEU A 91 -19.93 -24.82 5.09
N PRO A 92 -20.13 -25.76 6.04
CA PRO A 92 -19.57 -27.11 5.97
C PRO A 92 -20.13 -27.94 4.79
N GLU A 93 -21.36 -27.70 4.36
CA GLU A 93 -21.99 -28.43 3.24
C GLU A 93 -21.39 -28.05 1.87
N GLN A 94 -20.77 -26.87 1.76
CA GLN A 94 -20.19 -26.34 0.53
C GLN A 94 -18.65 -26.39 0.53
N HIS A 95 -18.06 -27.11 1.48
CA HIS A 95 -16.61 -27.09 1.75
C HIS A 95 -15.77 -27.44 0.50
N SER A 96 -16.15 -28.45 -0.28
CA SER A 96 -15.43 -28.87 -1.50
C SER A 96 -15.45 -27.79 -2.60
N SER A 97 -16.60 -27.16 -2.82
CA SER A 97 -16.75 -26.05 -3.77
C SER A 97 -15.97 -24.82 -3.33
N LEU A 98 -16.00 -24.49 -2.03
CA LEU A 98 -15.25 -23.37 -1.45
C LEU A 98 -13.74 -23.60 -1.51
N THR A 99 -13.28 -24.83 -1.29
CA THR A 99 -11.85 -25.18 -1.35
C THR A 99 -11.25 -24.83 -2.72
N ARG A 100 -11.98 -25.08 -3.81
CA ARG A 100 -11.52 -24.72 -5.17
C ARG A 100 -11.41 -23.21 -5.36
N ILE A 101 -12.40 -22.46 -4.88
CA ILE A 101 -12.39 -20.99 -4.96
C ILE A 101 -11.21 -20.43 -4.18
N PHE A 102 -10.93 -20.93 -2.98
CA PHE A 102 -9.79 -20.48 -2.18
C PHE A 102 -8.44 -20.83 -2.81
N ALA A 103 -8.33 -21.98 -3.47
CA ALA A 103 -7.14 -22.33 -4.25
C ALA A 103 -6.91 -21.33 -5.41
N ASP A 104 -7.98 -20.93 -6.10
CA ASP A 104 -7.91 -19.93 -7.16
C ASP A 104 -7.51 -18.55 -6.60
N ILE A 105 -8.06 -18.14 -5.45
CA ILE A 105 -7.70 -16.89 -4.74
C ILE A 105 -6.22 -16.90 -4.34
N ASP A 106 -5.71 -18.00 -3.79
CA ASP A 106 -4.30 -18.10 -3.41
C ASP A 106 -3.38 -18.06 -4.63
N ALA A 107 -3.76 -18.69 -5.75
CA ALA A 107 -3.02 -18.56 -7.00
C ALA A 107 -2.99 -17.11 -7.51
N MET A 108 -4.11 -16.40 -7.45
CA MET A 108 -4.20 -14.98 -7.78
C MET A 108 -3.32 -14.13 -6.85
N LYS A 109 -3.33 -14.41 -5.55
CA LYS A 109 -2.50 -13.71 -4.55
C LYS A 109 -1.02 -13.87 -4.86
N ASN A 110 -0.58 -15.09 -5.15
CA ASN A 110 0.82 -15.37 -5.48
C ASN A 110 1.25 -14.65 -6.77
N ALA A 111 0.40 -14.66 -7.81
CA ALA A 111 0.67 -13.92 -9.04
C ALA A 111 0.76 -12.40 -8.79
N GLU A 112 -0.16 -11.87 -7.99
CA GLU A 112 -0.20 -10.45 -7.65
C GLU A 112 0.98 -10.04 -6.75
N GLN A 113 1.41 -10.90 -5.83
CA GLN A 113 2.60 -10.70 -5.00
C GLN A 113 3.86 -10.52 -5.87
N VAL A 114 4.06 -11.40 -6.87
CA VAL A 114 5.17 -11.30 -7.83
C VAL A 114 5.07 -10.01 -8.65
N ARG A 115 3.86 -9.64 -9.09
CA ARG A 115 3.62 -8.39 -9.84
C ARG A 115 3.96 -7.15 -9.00
N VAL A 116 3.50 -7.11 -7.75
CA VAL A 116 3.77 -6.00 -6.81
C VAL A 116 5.25 -5.91 -6.51
N ALA A 117 5.93 -7.02 -6.22
CA ALA A 117 7.36 -7.03 -5.95
C ALA A 117 8.16 -6.52 -7.16
N SER A 118 7.81 -6.99 -8.36
CA SER A 118 8.43 -6.53 -9.62
C SER A 118 8.19 -5.03 -9.86
N TRP A 119 7.00 -4.55 -9.52
CA TRP A 119 6.67 -3.13 -9.64
C TRP A 119 7.43 -2.27 -8.62
N LEU A 120 7.55 -2.70 -7.36
CA LEU A 120 8.36 -2.02 -6.33
C LEU A 120 9.84 -1.92 -6.73
N ALA A 121 10.37 -2.92 -7.43
CA ALA A 121 11.73 -2.90 -7.96
C ALA A 121 11.89 -2.03 -9.24
N SER A 122 10.79 -1.54 -9.83
CA SER A 122 10.81 -0.86 -11.13
C SER A 122 11.24 0.61 -11.05
N LEU A 123 11.75 1.13 -12.17
CA LEU A 123 12.01 2.57 -12.33
C LEU A 123 10.75 3.43 -12.18
N ALA A 124 9.59 2.90 -12.58
CA ALA A 124 8.32 3.59 -12.41
C ALA A 124 8.02 3.86 -10.93
N TYR A 125 8.22 2.86 -10.06
CA TYR A 125 8.07 3.02 -8.62
C TYR A 125 9.03 4.07 -8.06
N GLN A 126 10.31 3.97 -8.42
CA GLN A 126 11.34 4.92 -7.99
C GLN A 126 11.00 6.35 -8.40
N THR A 127 10.45 6.53 -9.60
CA THR A 127 9.99 7.84 -10.10
C THR A 127 8.86 8.39 -9.23
N HIS A 128 7.85 7.59 -8.88
CA HIS A 128 6.80 8.03 -7.96
C HIS A 128 7.36 8.39 -6.59
N CYS A 129 8.30 7.61 -6.06
CA CYS A 129 8.93 7.89 -4.78
C CYS A 129 9.76 9.19 -4.79
N ALA A 130 10.52 9.42 -5.86
CA ALA A 130 11.29 10.65 -6.02
C ALA A 130 10.37 11.88 -6.09
N MET A 131 9.26 11.81 -6.82
CA MET A 131 8.29 12.91 -6.89
C MET A 131 7.68 13.23 -5.53
N VAL A 132 7.31 12.21 -4.75
CA VAL A 132 6.80 12.40 -3.39
C VAL A 132 7.88 13.01 -2.49
N ARG A 133 9.09 12.44 -2.47
CA ARG A 133 10.18 12.95 -1.63
C ARG A 133 10.52 14.40 -1.93
N ASN A 134 10.77 14.72 -3.21
CA ASN A 134 11.16 16.05 -3.62
C ASN A 134 10.07 17.08 -3.30
N SER A 135 8.80 16.68 -3.38
CA SER A 135 7.67 17.52 -3.00
C SER A 135 7.60 17.80 -1.50
N LEU A 136 7.83 16.76 -0.68
CA LEU A 136 7.90 16.90 0.78
C LEU A 136 9.08 17.78 1.22
N GLU A 137 10.24 17.67 0.57
CA GLU A 137 11.42 18.49 0.84
C GLU A 137 11.19 19.97 0.52
N ARG A 138 10.52 20.28 -0.61
CA ARG A 138 10.16 21.67 -0.97
C ARG A 138 9.07 22.28 -0.09
N THR A 139 8.38 21.45 0.70
CA THR A 139 7.35 21.90 1.64
C THR A 139 7.94 22.25 3.02
N LYS A 140 9.22 21.91 3.28
CA LYS A 140 9.95 22.27 4.51
C LYS A 140 10.28 23.75 4.53
#